data_AF-A0A915NHN8-F1
#
_entry.id   AF-A0A915NHN8-F1
#
_cell.length_a   1.000
_cell.length_b   1.000
_cell.length_c   1.000
_cell.angle_alpha   90.00
_cell.angle_beta   90.00
_cell.angle_gamma   90.00
#
_symmetry.space_group_name_H-M   'P 1'
#
loop_
_entity.id
_entity.type
_entity.pdbx_description
1 polymer ?
#
loop_
_entity_poly.entity_id
_entity_poly.type
_entity_poly.pdbx_seq_one_letter_code
_entity_poly.pdbx_strand_id
1 'polypeptide(L)'
;MAYLKVYIFKNNLFKGHYTAAAHNLIDGKWRLFNDNGVSDKSKHEISESNCSYMLFYQRRPSVPWFPHKVPYDIIQEYREIYRDAQDYKQRNKSKRQNKYSR
;
A
#
# COMPACT_ATOMS: atom_id res chain seq x y z
N MET A 1 19.18 3.89 -6.23
CA MET A 1 18.45 3.32 -7.37
C MET A 1 17.10 2.84 -6.85
N ALA A 2 15.98 3.43 -7.25
CA ALA A 2 14.66 2.99 -6.80
C ALA A 2 14.12 1.97 -7.79
N TYR A 3 13.78 0.79 -7.27
CA TYR A 3 13.15 -0.26 -8.04
C TYR A 3 11.79 -0.53 -7.37
N LEU A 4 10.70 -0.21 -8.06
CA LEU A 4 9.38 -0.70 -7.70
C LEU A 4 9.15 -1.93 -8.59
N LYS A 5 9.14 -3.13 -8.03
CA LYS A 5 8.98 -4.37 -8.81
C LYS A 5 7.65 -5.00 -8.43
N VAL A 6 6.63 -4.77 -9.24
CA VAL A 6 5.30 -5.34 -8.98
C VAL A 6 5.29 -6.81 -9.41
N TYR A 7 4.90 -7.70 -8.50
CA TYR A 7 4.73 -9.13 -8.80
C TYR A 7 3.28 -9.42 -9.18
N ILE A 8 3.08 -10.59 -9.76
CA ILE A 8 1.77 -11.16 -10.02
C ILE A 8 1.85 -12.63 -9.62
N PHE A 9 1.30 -12.94 -8.44
CA PHE A 9 1.25 -14.32 -7.99
C PHE A 9 0.01 -14.99 -8.58
N LYS A 10 0.21 -15.67 -9.71
CA LYS A 10 -0.88 -16.30 -10.48
C LYS A 10 -1.22 -17.67 -9.88
N ASN A 11 -2.28 -17.74 -9.08
CA ASN A 11 -2.77 -19.01 -8.53
C ASN A 11 -3.76 -19.75 -9.44
N ASN A 12 -4.26 -19.14 -10.53
CA ASN A 12 -5.13 -19.83 -11.48
C ASN A 12 -5.26 -19.07 -12.82
N LEU A 13 -5.46 -19.79 -13.93
CA LEU A 13 -5.54 -19.19 -15.27
C LEU A 13 -6.70 -18.20 -15.48
N PHE A 14 -7.76 -18.29 -14.64
CA PHE A 14 -8.98 -17.46 -14.76
C PHE A 14 -9.27 -16.57 -13.54
N LYS A 15 -8.48 -16.65 -12.46
CA LYS A 15 -8.60 -15.79 -11.27
C LYS A 15 -7.21 -15.51 -10.72
N GLY A 16 -6.66 -14.34 -11.06
CA GLY A 16 -5.32 -13.92 -10.65
C GLY A 16 -5.35 -13.11 -9.34
N HIS A 17 -4.35 -13.33 -8.48
CA HIS A 17 -4.10 -12.50 -7.30
C HIS A 17 -2.86 -11.64 -7.53
N TYR A 18 -2.98 -10.34 -7.30
CA TYR A 18 -1.91 -9.39 -7.60
C TYR A 18 -1.23 -8.95 -6.31
N THR A 19 0.11 -9.00 -6.28
CA THR A 19 0.89 -8.59 -5.10
C THR A 19 2.05 -7.72 -5.54
N ALA A 20 2.29 -6.58 -4.91
CA ALA A 20 3.36 -5.69 -5.33
C ALA A 20 4.58 -5.88 -4.43
N ALA A 21 5.80 -5.76 -4.96
CA ALA A 21 6.94 -5.47 -4.10
C ALA A 21 7.54 -4.10 -4.42
N ALA A 22 7.98 -3.42 -3.38
CA ALA A 22 8.60 -2.12 -3.51
C ALA A 22 9.83 -2.03 -2.64
N HIS A 23 10.85 -1.34 -3.16
CA HIS A 23 11.96 -0.87 -2.34
C HIS A 23 11.62 0.49 -1.76
N ASN A 24 11.51 0.58 -0.43
CA ASN A 24 11.36 1.86 0.23
C ASN A 24 12.71 2.59 0.25
N LEU A 25 12.74 3.81 -0.26
CA LEU A 25 13.94 4.63 -0.34
C LEU A 25 14.34 5.27 0.99
N ILE A 26 13.41 5.37 1.95
CA ILE A 26 13.67 5.97 3.26
C ILE A 26 14.52 5.03 4.11
N ASP A 27 14.17 3.74 4.15
CA ASP A 27 14.82 2.74 5.01
C ASP A 27 15.63 1.68 4.23
N GLY A 28 15.59 1.70 2.90
CA GLY A 28 16.33 0.76 2.05
C GLY A 28 15.77 -0.66 2.03
N LYS A 29 14.57 -0.88 2.59
CA LYS A 29 13.99 -2.23 2.69
C LYS A 29 13.07 -2.55 1.53
N TRP A 30 13.17 -3.78 1.05
CA TRP A 30 12.19 -4.36 0.14
C TRP A 30 11.00 -4.90 0.93
N ARG A 31 9.79 -4.63 0.45
CA ARG A 31 8.53 -5.11 1.05
C ARG A 31 7.63 -5.73 0.02
N LEU A 32 6.94 -6.80 0.38
CA LEU A 32 5.84 -7.40 -0.38
C LEU A 32 4.50 -6.96 0.23
N PHE A 33 3.65 -6.39 -0.62
CA PHE A 33 2.32 -5.93 -0.33
C PHE A 33 1.31 -6.92 -0.90
N ASN A 34 0.51 -7.50 -0.02
CA ASN A 34 -0.51 -8.49 -0.31
C ASN A 34 -1.83 -8.04 0.31
N ASP A 35 -2.61 -7.28 -0.45
CA ASP A 35 -3.81 -6.57 0.02
C ASP A 35 -3.53 -5.74 1.28
N ASN A 36 -3.98 -6.21 2.44
CA ASN A 36 -3.79 -5.55 3.74
C ASN A 36 -2.52 -6.02 4.47
N GLY A 37 -1.83 -7.03 3.95
CA GLY A 37 -0.61 -7.59 4.52
C GLY A 37 0.66 -6.97 3.94
N VAL A 38 1.63 -6.69 4.81
CA VAL A 38 2.96 -6.20 4.43
C VAL A 38 4.02 -7.08 5.09
N SER A 39 4.99 -7.54 4.31
CA SER A 39 6.13 -8.33 4.81
C SER A 39 7.45 -7.82 4.25
N ASP A 40 8.49 -7.83 5.07
CA ASP A 40 9.85 -7.52 4.63
C ASP A 40 10.37 -8.68 3.75
N LYS A 41 11.08 -8.33 2.67
CA LYS A 41 11.69 -9.28 1.75
C LYS A 41 13.12 -8.90 1.44
N SER A 42 13.95 -9.87 1.08
CA SER A 42 15.28 -9.61 0.57
C SER A 42 15.24 -9.24 -0.90
N LYS A 43 16.24 -8.47 -1.38
CA LYS A 43 16.39 -8.14 -2.80
C LYS A 43 16.48 -9.41 -3.67
N HIS A 44 17.08 -10.47 -3.15
CA HIS A 44 17.30 -11.74 -3.85
C HIS A 44 16.00 -12.50 -4.08
N GLU A 45 15.17 -12.67 -3.04
CA GLU A 45 13.83 -13.27 -3.13
C GLU A 45 12.95 -12.54 -4.16
N ILE A 46 13.11 -11.22 -4.23
CA ILE A 46 12.46 -10.37 -5.23
C ILE A 46 13.06 -10.65 -6.62
N SER A 47 14.38 -10.52 -6.83
CA SER A 47 14.97 -10.65 -8.16
C SER A 47 14.66 -11.98 -8.85
N GLU A 48 14.63 -13.08 -8.11
CA GLU A 48 14.54 -14.44 -8.63
C GLU A 48 13.12 -14.99 -8.76
N SER A 49 12.09 -14.22 -8.36
CA SER A 49 10.72 -14.68 -8.49
C SER A 49 10.27 -14.71 -9.96
N ASN A 50 9.85 -15.88 -10.41
CA ASN A 50 9.27 -16.15 -11.73
C ASN A 50 7.84 -15.60 -11.90
N CYS A 51 7.31 -14.94 -10.88
CA CYS A 51 5.95 -14.40 -10.86
C CYS A 51 5.92 -12.91 -11.23
N SER A 52 6.97 -12.34 -11.84
CA SER A 52 6.96 -10.93 -12.25
C SER A 52 6.24 -10.74 -13.59
N TYR A 53 5.35 -9.75 -13.66
CA TYR A 53 4.65 -9.37 -14.89
C TYR A 53 4.91 -7.92 -15.30
N MET A 54 5.02 -7.01 -14.34
CA MET A 54 5.23 -5.59 -14.60
C MET A 54 6.37 -5.05 -13.75
N LEU A 55 7.33 -4.40 -14.40
CA LEU A 55 8.52 -3.85 -13.77
C LEU A 55 8.48 -2.32 -13.85
N PHE A 56 8.69 -1.64 -12.72
CA PHE A 56 8.82 -0.19 -12.70
C PHE A 56 10.27 0.17 -12.42
N TYR A 57 10.82 0.99 -13.30
CA TYR A 57 12.19 1.49 -13.19
C TYR A 57 12.15 3.01 -13.02
N GLN A 58 12.83 3.52 -12.00
CA GLN A 58 13.10 4.95 -11.89
C GLN A 58 14.37 5.28 -12.66
N ARG A 59 14.30 6.27 -13.58
CA ARG A 59 15.50 6.85 -14.20
C ARG A 59 16.43 7.35 -13.10
N ARG A 60 17.73 7.11 -13.23
CA ARG A 60 18.72 7.59 -12.25
C ARG A 60 18.54 9.11 -12.09
N PRO A 61 18.13 9.58 -10.90
CA PRO A 61 17.92 11.01 -10.71
C PRO A 61 19.26 11.74 -10.69
N SER A 62 19.34 12.91 -11.30
CA SER A 62 20.44 13.85 -11.05
C SER A 62 20.31 14.53 -9.68
N VAL A 63 19.09 14.61 -9.13
CA VAL A 63 18.76 15.19 -7.82
C VAL A 63 17.76 14.30 -7.07
N PRO A 64 17.85 14.12 -5.74
CA PRO A 64 16.93 13.28 -4.98
C PRO A 64 15.46 13.65 -5.24
N TRP A 65 14.71 12.76 -5.88
CA TRP A 65 13.26 12.91 -6.06
C TRP A 65 12.58 12.36 -4.81
N PHE A 66 12.48 13.22 -3.79
CA PHE A 66 11.51 13.04 -2.70
C PHE A 66 10.31 13.93 -3.01
N PRO A 67 9.08 13.49 -2.68
CA PRO A 67 7.90 14.31 -2.91
C PRO A 67 8.05 15.64 -2.16
N HIS A 68 7.70 16.72 -2.85
CA HIS A 68 7.40 18.00 -2.20
C HIS A 68 6.35 17.76 -1.12
N LYS A 69 6.39 18.56 -0.05
CA LYS A 69 5.39 18.54 1.03
C LYS A 69 3.99 18.48 0.41
N VAL A 70 3.18 17.50 0.80
CA VAL A 70 1.79 17.41 0.36
C VAL A 70 1.09 18.73 0.75
N PRO A 71 0.37 19.38 -0.17
CA PRO A 71 -0.37 20.61 0.11
C PRO A 71 -1.25 20.48 1.36
N TYR A 72 -1.30 21.54 2.18
CA TYR A 72 -1.95 21.49 3.49
C TYR A 72 -3.46 21.29 3.40
N ASP A 73 -4.09 21.90 2.40
CA ASP A 73 -5.50 21.72 2.05
C ASP A 73 -5.85 20.25 1.82
N ILE A 74 -5.06 19.52 1.03
CA ILE A 74 -5.26 18.08 0.79
C ILE A 74 -5.17 17.29 2.10
N ILE A 75 -4.21 17.65 2.98
CA ILE A 75 -4.05 17.00 4.29
C ILE A 75 -5.27 17.26 5.18
N GLN A 76 -5.81 18.48 5.18
CA GLN A 76 -6.97 18.81 6.03
C GLN A 76 -8.24 18.14 5.53
N GLU A 77 -8.51 18.19 4.23
CA GLU A 77 -9.64 17.51 3.61
C GLU A 77 -9.63 16.01 3.96
N TYR A 78 -8.47 15.36 3.81
CA TYR A 78 -8.30 13.97 4.20
C TYR A 78 -8.62 13.75 5.69
N ARG A 79 -8.11 14.61 6.59
CA ARG A 79 -8.34 14.47 8.04
C ARG A 79 -9.79 14.67 8.43
N GLU A 80 -10.54 15.50 7.71
CA GLU A 80 -11.97 15.73 7.94
C GLU A 80 -12.78 14.51 7.49
N ILE A 81 -12.56 14.04 6.26
CA ILE A 81 -13.21 12.83 5.73
C ILE A 81 -12.96 11.62 6.65
N TYR A 82 -11.74 11.47 7.14
CA TYR A 82 -11.41 10.37 8.05
C TYR A 82 -12.11 10.48 9.40
N ARG A 83 -12.23 11.69 9.96
CA ARG A 83 -12.97 11.92 11.22
C ARG A 83 -14.44 11.55 11.05
N ASP A 84 -15.07 12.06 9.99
CA ASP A 84 -16.48 11.78 9.69
C ASP A 84 -16.76 10.29 9.51
N ALA A 85 -15.85 9.57 8.85
CA ALA A 85 -15.97 8.12 8.67
C ALA A 85 -15.88 7.34 10.00
N GLN A 86 -15.07 7.80 10.97
CA GLN A 86 -14.98 7.18 12.29
C GLN A 86 -16.24 7.45 13.12
N ASP A 87 -16.71 8.70 13.12
CA ASP A 87 -17.93 9.11 13.80
C ASP A 87 -19.15 8.33 13.29
N TYR A 88 -19.25 8.15 11.96
CA TYR A 88 -20.29 7.31 11.36
C TYR A 88 -20.22 5.87 11.86
N LYS A 89 -19.03 5.25 11.87
CA LYS A 89 -18.86 3.87 12.36
C LYS A 89 -19.25 3.76 13.84
N GLN A 90 -18.86 4.73 14.67
CA GLN A 90 -19.16 4.73 16.10
C GLN A 90 -20.65 4.89 16.38
N ARG A 91 -21.33 5.83 15.70
CA ARG A 91 -22.79 6.01 15.80
C ARG A 91 -23.56 4.76 15.39
N ASN A 92 -23.10 4.07 14.34
CA ASN A 92 -23.76 2.84 13.91
C ASN A 92 -23.48 1.66 14.84
N LYS A 93 -22.30 1.61 15.46
CA LYS A 93 -21.99 0.61 16.49
C LYS A 93 -22.85 0.81 17.75
N SER A 94 -23.02 2.05 18.23
CA SER A 94 -23.86 2.35 19.39
C SER A 94 -25.34 2.08 19.12
N LYS A 95 -25.85 2.42 17.92
CA LYS A 95 -27.20 2.03 17.49
C LYS A 95 -27.42 0.52 17.51
N ARG A 96 -26.43 -0.27 17.05
CA ARG A 96 -26.50 -1.74 17.09
C ARG A 96 -26.46 -2.24 18.53
N GLN A 97 -25.57 -1.75 19.38
CA GLN A 97 -25.50 -2.17 20.79
C GLN A 97 -26.81 -1.87 21.55
N ASN A 98 -27.36 -0.67 21.39
CA ASN A 98 -28.65 -0.32 22.01
C ASN A 98 -29.83 -1.16 21.52
N LYS A 99 -29.74 -1.73 20.31
CA LYS A 99 -30.74 -2.65 19.75
C LYS A 99 -30.67 -4.06 20.37
N TYR A 100 -29.51 -4.48 20.88
CA TYR A 100 -29.30 -5.82 21.48
C TYR A 100 -29.29 -5.80 23.03
N SER A 101 -29.45 -4.63 23.66
CA SER A 101 -29.53 -4.48 25.12
C SER A 101 -30.96 -4.25 25.65
N ARG A 102 -31.98 -4.51 24.83
CA ARG A 102 -33.41 -4.61 25.21
C ARG A 102 -33.87 -6.04 25.00
#